data_AF-A0A8J2ZX20-F1
#
_entry.id   AF-A0A8J2ZX20-F1
#
_cell.length_a   1.000
_cell.length_b   1.000
_cell.length_c   1.000
_cell.angle_alpha   90.00
_cell.angle_beta   90.00
_cell.angle_gamma   90.00
#
_symmetry.space_group_name_H-M   'P 1'
#
loop_
_entity.id
_entity.type
_entity.pdbx_description
1 polymer ?
#
loop_
_entity_poly.entity_id
_entity_poly.type
_entity_poly.pdbx_seq_one_letter_code
_entity_poly.pdbx_strand_id
1 'polypeptide(L)' 'MYVVDLEKMKRLRKEKMSLEKMASLIGYKTINGYYYLETGRSEITANKLAQVAEVLGVEIMDLYKKV' A
#
# COMPACT_ATOMS: atom_id res chain seq x y z
N MET A 1 14.13 9.76 -10.76
CA MET A 1 13.13 8.72 -11.15
C MET A 1 12.06 8.68 -10.06
N TYR A 2 10.82 8.24 -10.34
CA TYR A 2 9.81 8.06 -9.28
C TYR A 2 9.65 6.58 -8.94
N VAL A 3 9.55 6.27 -7.65
CA VAL A 3 9.27 4.94 -7.12
C VAL A 3 8.19 5.02 -6.05
N VAL A 4 7.53 3.90 -5.75
CA VAL A 4 6.54 3.86 -4.66
C VAL A 4 7.25 4.00 -3.31
N ASP A 5 6.72 4.88 -2.47
CA ASP A 5 7.18 5.07 -1.10
C ASP A 5 6.50 4.07 -0.15
N LEU A 6 7.04 2.85 -0.10
CA LEU A 6 6.52 1.77 0.72
C LEU A 6 6.56 2.09 2.23
N GLU A 7 7.52 2.90 2.66
CA GLU A 7 7.63 3.33 4.06
C GLU A 7 6.50 4.27 4.43
N LYS A 8 6.21 5.27 3.57
CA LYS A 8 5.06 6.16 3.74
C LYS A 8 3.74 5.39 3.69
N MET A 9 3.58 4.48 2.73
CA MET A 9 2.39 3.63 2.62
C MET A 9 2.15 2.83 3.91
N LYS A 10 3.20 2.17 4.42
CA LYS A 10 3.15 1.40 5.67
C LYS A 10 2.83 2.26 6.89
N ARG A 11 3.41 3.46 6.97
CA ARG A 11 3.13 4.41 8.05
C ARG A 11 1.68 4.87 8.03
N LEU A 12 1.18 5.33 6.88
CA LEU A 12 -0.20 5.78 6.71
C LEU A 12 -1.20 4.68 7.05
N ARG A 13 -0.93 3.43 6.65
CA ARG A 13 -1.77 2.31 7.08
C ARG A 13 -1.75 2.16 8.59
N LYS A 14 -0.57 2.10 9.23
CA LYS A 14 -0.48 1.91 10.69
C LYS A 14 -1.24 2.97 11.48
N GLU A 15 -1.34 4.19 10.97
CA GLU A 15 -2.12 5.28 11.57
C GLU A 15 -3.64 5.04 11.47
N LYS A 16 -4.11 4.26 10.48
CA LYS A 16 -5.53 4.06 10.18
C LYS A 16 -6.07 2.68 10.53
N MET A 17 -5.27 1.61 10.34
CA MET A 17 -5.75 0.23 10.44
C MET A 17 -4.63 -0.81 10.57
N SER A 18 -5.02 -2.02 10.98
CA SER A 18 -4.12 -3.18 11.01
C SER A 18 -3.79 -3.68 9.60
N LEU A 19 -2.78 -4.56 9.52
CA LEU A 19 -2.34 -5.17 8.27
C LEU A 19 -3.42 -6.11 7.71
N GLU A 20 -4.07 -6.86 8.60
CA GLU A 20 -5.20 -7.76 8.33
C GLU A 20 -6.37 -7.00 7.73
N LYS A 21 -6.74 -5.85 8.34
CA LYS A 21 -7.85 -5.04 7.87
C LYS A 21 -7.57 -4.49 6.48
N MET A 22 -6.37 -3.97 6.25
CA MET A 22 -5.94 -3.49 4.93
C MET A 22 -5.99 -4.60 3.87
N ALA A 23 -5.43 -5.77 4.17
CA ALA A 23 -5.44 -6.92 3.28
C ALA A 23 -6.88 -7.30 2.87
N SER A 24 -7.82 -7.29 3.82
CA SER A 24 -9.23 -7.59 3.53
C SER A 24 -9.90 -6.55 2.62
N LEU A 25 -9.62 -5.25 2.82
CA LEU A 25 -10.24 -4.16 2.07
C LEU A 25 -9.83 -4.14 0.60
N ILE A 26 -8.59 -4.54 0.31
CA ILE A 26 -8.04 -4.57 -1.06
C ILE A 26 -8.16 -5.97 -1.72
N GLY A 27 -8.91 -6.87 -1.10
CA GLY A 27 -9.26 -8.18 -1.68
C GLY A 27 -8.19 -9.28 -1.57
N TYR A 28 -7.22 -9.16 -0.67
CA TYR A 28 -6.30 -10.27 -0.40
C TYR A 28 -6.98 -11.33 0.46
N LYS A 29 -6.79 -12.60 0.06
CA LYS A 29 -7.25 -13.76 0.85
C LYS A 29 -6.43 -13.98 2.13
N THR A 30 -5.20 -13.47 2.16
CA THR A 30 -4.28 -13.62 3.29
C THR A 30 -3.55 -12.33 3.58
N ILE A 31 -3.17 -12.14 4.84
CA ILE A 31 -2.40 -10.98 5.34
C ILE A 31 -1.07 -10.84 4.58
N ASN A 32 -0.45 -11.98 4.25
CA ASN A 32 0.85 -12.06 3.60
C ASN A 32 0.87 -11.37 2.23
N GLY A 33 -0.23 -11.42 1.47
CA GLY A 33 -0.30 -10.79 0.15
C GLY A 33 -0.05 -9.29 0.22
N TYR A 34 -0.66 -8.61 1.19
CA TYR A 34 -0.43 -7.19 1.40
C TYR A 34 0.89 -6.90 2.13
N TYR A 35 1.29 -7.76 3.08
CA TYR A 35 2.59 -7.66 3.75
C TYR A 35 3.77 -7.62 2.76
N TYR A 36 3.71 -8.42 1.69
CA TYR A 36 4.76 -8.46 0.67
C TYR A 36 4.85 -7.17 -0.16
N LEU A 37 3.74 -6.43 -0.30
CA LEU A 37 3.77 -5.09 -0.90
C LEU A 37 4.48 -4.11 0.03
N GLU A 38 4.10 -4.04 1.31
CA GLU A 38 4.71 -3.11 2.28
C GLU A 38 6.20 -3.37 2.54
N THR A 39 6.68 -4.57 2.21
CA THR A 39 8.10 -4.94 2.38
C THR A 39 8.89 -4.93 1.08
N GLY A 40 8.24 -4.62 -0.05
CA GLY A 40 8.89 -4.61 -1.37
C GLY A 40 9.27 -6.00 -1.89
N ARG A 41 8.76 -7.06 -1.25
CA ARG A 41 8.97 -8.45 -1.69
C ARG A 41 8.21 -8.77 -2.98
N SER A 42 7.10 -8.06 -3.23
CA SER A 42 6.35 -8.13 -4.48
C SER A 42 6.12 -6.74 -5.05
N GLU A 43 6.23 -6.61 -6.37
CA GLU A 43 5.87 -5.38 -7.06
C GLU A 43 4.38 -5.07 -6.90
N ILE A 44 4.07 -3.78 -6.69
CA ILE A 44 2.70 -3.29 -6.65
C ILE A 44 2.28 -2.85 -8.04
N THR A 45 1.14 -3.37 -8.51
CA THR A 45 0.56 -2.94 -9.79
C THR A 45 -0.13 -1.58 -9.63
N ALA A 46 -0.27 -0.83 -10.73
CA ALA A 46 -0.94 0.46 -10.72
C ALA A 46 -2.38 0.39 -10.16
N ASN A 47 -3.14 -0.65 -10.54
CA ASN A 47 -4.49 -0.86 -10.03
C ASN A 47 -4.50 -1.11 -8.51
N LYS A 48 -3.55 -1.91 -8.01
CA LYS A 48 -3.44 -2.17 -6.56
C LYS A 48 -3.01 -0.91 -5.79
N LEU A 49 -2.11 -0.12 -6.35
CA LEU A 49 -1.69 1.16 -5.74
C LEU A 49 -2.86 2.15 -5.67
N ALA A 50 -3.69 2.22 -6.72
CA ALA A 50 -4.90 3.05 -6.71
C ALA A 50 -5.88 2.61 -5.61
N GLN A 51 -6.13 1.30 -5.46
CA GLN A 51 -6.96 0.76 -4.37
C GLN A 51 -6.40 1.10 -2.99
N VAL A 52 -5.07 1.01 -2.83
CA VAL A 52 -4.41 1.38 -1.57
C VAL A 52 -4.58 2.87 -1.28
N ALA A 53 -4.42 3.74 -2.29
CA ALA A 53 -4.61 5.19 -2.13
C ALA A 53 -6.05 5.52 -1.72
N GLU A 54 -7.04 4.88 -2.34
CA GLU A 54 -8.46 5.03 -2.00
C GLU A 54 -8.75 4.60 -0.56
N VAL A 55 -8.29 3.42 -0.15
CA VAL A 55 -8.47 2.91 1.23
C VAL A 55 -7.75 3.79 2.26
N LEU A 56 -6.58 4.31 1.90
CA LEU A 56 -5.84 5.25 2.74
C LEU A 56 -6.36 6.68 2.64
N GLY A 57 -7.34 7.00 1.78
CA GLY A 57 -7.88 8.34 1.60
C GLY A 57 -6.81 9.38 1.28
N VAL A 58 -5.89 9.06 0.38
CA VAL A 58 -4.82 9.95 -0.11
C VAL A 58 -4.80 9.93 -1.64
N GLU A 59 -4.19 10.94 -2.25
CA GLU A 59 -3.98 10.93 -3.71
C GLU A 59 -2.95 9.87 -4.07
N ILE A 60 -3.11 9.21 -5.23
CA ILE A 60 -2.16 8.17 -5.65
C ILE A 60 -0.73 8.72 -5.78
N MET A 61 -0.60 9.98 -6.19
CA MET A 61 0.69 10.67 -6.33
C MET A 61 1.39 10.89 -4.99
N ASP A 62 0.65 10.92 -3.87
CA ASP A 62 1.24 11.01 -2.53
C ASP A 62 2.03 9.75 -2.15
N LEU A 63 1.77 8.61 -2.82
CA LEU A 63 2.45 7.35 -2.55
C LEU A 63 3.76 7.19 -3.33
N TYR A 64 4.21 8.21 -4.07
CA TYR A 64 5.48 8.20 -4.79
C TYR A 64 6.54 9.06 -4.10
N LYS A 65 7.80 8.65 -4.24
CA LYS A 65 8.98 9.46 -3.89
C LYS A 65 9.95 9.57 -5.05
N LYS A 66 10.70 10.67 -5.06
CA LYS A 66 11.81 10.88 -6.01
C LYS A 66 13.04 10.11 -5.51
N VAL A 67 13.68 9.41 -6.43
CA VAL A 67 15.01 8.79 -6.31
C VAL A 67 15.99 9.59 -7.14
#